data_AF-A0A0G1KVF9-F1
#
_entry.id   AF-A0A0G1KVF9-F1
#
_cell.length_a   1.000
_cell.length_b   1.000
_cell.length_c   1.000
_cell.angle_alpha   90.00
_cell.angle_beta   90.00
_cell.angle_gamma   90.00
#
_symmetry.space_group_name_H-M   'P 1'
#
loop_
_entity.id
_entity.type
_entity.pdbx_description
1 polymer ?
#
loop_
_entity_poly.entity_id
_entity_poly.type
_entity_poly.pdbx_seq_one_letter_code
_entity_poly.pdbx_strand_id
1 'polypeptide(L)' 'MEMRIKTTRIKKPRRETKEKLLSFYNSSFPKSQWSADYLDSFFRKKNKGVCFLAKNKKEILGFALGKI' A
#
# COMPACT_ATOMS: atom_id res chain seq x y z
N MET A 1 -7.86 -17.35 19.14
CA MET A 1 -8.28 -16.14 18.41
C MET A 1 -7.96 -16.37 16.93
N GLU A 2 -8.96 -16.52 16.06
CA GLU A 2 -8.71 -16.77 14.63
C GLU A 2 -8.30 -15.48 13.90
N MET A 3 -7.20 -15.54 13.15
CA MET A 3 -6.73 -14.43 12.32
C MET A 3 -7.35 -14.53 10.93
N ARG A 4 -8.26 -13.61 10.57
CA ARG A 4 -8.91 -13.58 9.25
C ARG A 4 -8.29 -12.50 8.36
N ILE A 5 -7.37 -12.92 7.49
CA ILE A 5 -6.72 -12.05 6.51
C ILE A 5 -7.64 -11.84 5.31
N LYS A 6 -7.86 -10.59 4.92
CA LYS A 6 -8.53 -10.22 3.66
C LYS A 6 -7.55 -9.50 2.75
N THR A 7 -7.52 -9.91 1.49
CA THR A 7 -6.73 -9.24 0.45
C THR A 7 -7.64 -8.35 -0.40
N THR A 8 -7.23 -7.10 -0.64
CA THR A 8 -8.00 -6.14 -1.45
C THR A 8 -7.11 -5.53 -2.52
N ARG A 9 -7.56 -5.58 -3.78
CA ARG A 9 -6.91 -4.88 -4.90
C ARG A 9 -7.35 -3.41 -4.92
N ILE A 10 -6.38 -2.51 -5.03
CA ILE A 10 -6.57 -1.06 -5.09
C ILE A 10 -5.83 -0.52 -6.31
N LYS A 11 -6.57 0.21 -7.16
CA LYS A 11 -6.01 0.95 -8.31
C LYS A 11 -5.66 2.40 -7.96
N LYS A 12 -6.37 3.01 -7.01
CA LYS A 12 -6.09 4.36 -6.53
C LYS A 12 -6.48 4.47 -5.04
N PRO A 13 -5.50 4.46 -4.12
CA PRO A 13 -5.79 4.60 -2.69
C PRO A 13 -6.28 6.01 -2.35
N ARG A 14 -7.21 6.10 -1.37
CA ARG A 14 -7.59 7.37 -0.73
C ARG A 14 -6.41 7.94 0.06
N ARG A 15 -6.42 9.25 0.35
CA ARG A 15 -5.33 9.95 1.07
C ARG A 15 -4.91 9.22 2.35
N GLU A 16 -5.87 8.90 3.21
CA GLU A 16 -5.62 8.14 4.46
C GLU A 16 -4.97 6.77 4.23
N THR A 17 -5.34 6.07 3.16
CA THR A 17 -4.74 4.76 2.83
C THR A 17 -3.31 4.95 2.36
N LYS A 18 -3.00 6.02 1.64
CA LYS A 18 -1.63 6.34 1.23
C LYS A 18 -0.74 6.66 2.41
N GLU A 19 -1.22 7.48 3.34
CA GLU A 19 -0.48 7.83 4.57
C GLU A 19 -0.15 6.57 5.37
N LYS A 20 -1.11 5.66 5.52
CA LYS A 20 -0.89 4.36 6.18
C LYS A 20 0.11 3.47 5.44
N LEU A 21 0.03 3.41 4.11
CA LEU A 21 0.98 2.64 3.30
C LEU A 21 2.40 3.19 3.42
N LEU A 22 2.54 4.51 3.35
CA LEU A 22 3.82 5.20 3.44
C LEU A 22 4.44 5.02 4.83
N SER A 23 3.62 5.20 5.89
CA SER A 23 4.03 4.98 7.27
C SER A 23 4.48 3.54 7.51
N PHE A 24 3.68 2.54 7.08
CA PHE A 24 4.03 1.12 7.20
C PHE A 24 5.34 0.78 6.49
N TYR A 25 5.52 1.28 5.27
CA TYR A 25 6.71 0.97 4.48
C TYR A 25 7.96 1.65 5.06
N ASN A 26 7.89 2.93 5.39
CA ASN A 26 9.03 3.69 5.89
C ASN A 26 9.46 3.25 7.30
N SER A 27 8.52 2.73 8.12
CA SER A 27 8.86 2.11 9.40
C SER A 27 9.51 0.74 9.22
N SER A 28 9.08 -0.03 8.23
CA SER A 28 9.63 -1.37 7.93
C SER A 28 11.00 -1.31 7.22
N PHE A 29 11.22 -0.28 6.39
CA PHE A 29 12.41 -0.12 5.56
C PHE A 29 13.01 1.30 5.70
N PRO A 30 13.56 1.66 6.87
CA PRO A 30 14.03 3.01 7.15
C PRO A 30 15.19 3.48 6.25
N LYS A 31 15.93 2.56 5.64
CA LYS A 31 17.03 2.88 4.69
C LYS A 31 16.57 3.08 3.24
N SER A 32 15.31 2.76 2.92
CA SER A 32 14.80 2.79 1.55
C SER A 32 13.46 3.49 1.49
N GLN A 33 13.29 4.56 2.26
CA GLN A 33 12.03 5.27 2.42
C GLN A 33 11.46 5.76 1.09
N TRP A 34 10.14 5.72 0.99
CA TRP A 34 9.40 6.31 -0.12
C TRP A 34 8.87 7.69 0.28
N SER A 35 8.81 8.57 -0.71
CA SER A 35 8.05 9.82 -0.63
C SER A 35 6.60 9.61 -1.06
N ALA A 36 5.72 10.52 -0.64
CA ALA A 36 4.34 10.53 -1.12
C ALA A 36 4.28 10.65 -2.64
N ASP A 37 5.16 11.44 -3.25
CA ASP A 37 5.24 11.61 -4.71
C ASP A 37 5.65 10.34 -5.43
N TYR A 38 6.60 9.57 -4.87
CA TYR A 38 6.98 8.28 -5.43
C TYR A 38 5.79 7.32 -5.43
N LEU A 39 5.10 7.21 -4.29
CA LEU A 39 3.91 6.37 -4.17
C LEU A 39 2.79 6.82 -5.12
N ASP A 40 2.57 8.13 -5.27
CA ASP A 40 1.58 8.67 -6.20
C ASP A 40 1.95 8.44 -7.66
N SER A 41 3.24 8.53 -7.99
CA SER A 41 3.72 8.21 -9.34
C SER A 41 3.34 6.79 -9.75
N PHE A 42 3.36 5.85 -8.80
CA PHE A 42 3.02 4.45 -9.03
C PHE A 42 1.57 4.27 -9.51
N PHE A 43 0.63 4.99 -8.92
CA PHE A 43 -0.80 4.91 -9.25
C PHE A 43 -1.24 5.81 -10.42
N ARG A 44 -0.30 6.52 -11.08
CA ARG A 44 -0.64 7.31 -12.28
C ARG A 44 -1.10 6.39 -13.41
N LYS A 45 -2.07 6.85 -14.21
CA LYS A 45 -2.69 6.09 -15.32
C LYS A 45 -1.65 5.49 -16.29
N LYS A 46 -0.54 6.20 -16.55
CA LYS A 46 0.57 5.76 -17.40
C LYS A 46 1.32 4.54 -16.85
N ASN A 47 1.42 4.41 -15.52
CA ASN A 47 2.18 3.35 -14.87
C ASN A 47 1.36 2.07 -14.61
N LYS A 48 0.03 2.14 -14.75
CA LYS A 48 -0.90 1.04 -14.47
C LYS A 48 -0.62 0.30 -13.15
N GLY A 49 -0.13 1.03 -12.15
CA GLY A 49 0.23 0.47 -10.85
C GLY A 49 -0.99 -0.07 -10.12
N VAL A 50 -0.83 -1.23 -9.52
CA VAL A 50 -1.82 -1.88 -8.66
C VAL A 50 -1.22 -2.18 -7.31
N CYS A 51 -2.03 -2.02 -6.27
CA CYS A 51 -1.67 -2.39 -4.92
C CYS A 51 -2.59 -3.51 -4.43
N PHE A 52 -2.01 -4.56 -3.87
CA PHE A 52 -2.75 -5.57 -3.11
C PHE A 52 -2.49 -5.34 -1.63
N LEU A 53 -3.53 -5.03 -0.86
CA LEU A 53 -3.46 -4.86 0.59
C LEU A 53 -3.89 -6.13 1.30
N ALA A 54 -3.06 -6.64 2.21
CA ALA A 54 -3.44 -7.64 3.19
C ALA A 54 -3.88 -6.94 4.49
N LYS A 55 -5.10 -7.21 4.94
CA LYS A 55 -5.69 -6.59 6.13
C LYS A 55 -6.25 -7.62 7.09
N ASN A 56 -6.11 -7.36 8.39
CA ASN A 56 -6.90 -8.01 9.43
C ASN A 56 -7.79 -6.95 10.06
N LYS A 57 -9.11 -7.09 9.92
CA LYS A 57 -10.08 -6.04 10.30
C LYS A 57 -9.74 -4.68 9.66
N LYS A 58 -9.29 -3.70 10.45
CA LYS A 58 -8.92 -2.34 10.00
C LYS A 58 -7.40 -2.12 9.92
N GLU A 59 -6.60 -3.12 10.29
CA GLU A 59 -5.15 -3.05 10.34
C GLU A 59 -4.53 -3.55 9.02
N ILE A 60 -3.49 -2.87 8.55
CA ILE A 60 -2.70 -3.30 7.39
C ILE A 60 -1.61 -4.24 7.89
N LEU A 61 -1.62 -5.48 7.44
CA LEU A 61 -0.59 -6.47 7.77
C LEU A 61 0.55 -6.47 6.74
N GLY A 62 0.26 -6.00 5.54
CA GLY A 62 1.24 -5.90 4.47
C GLY A 62 0.61 -5.48 3.17
N PHE A 63 1.45 -5.23 2.17
CA PHE A 63 0.99 -4.91 0.83
C PHE A 63 2.02 -5.30 -0.22
N ALA A 64 1.54 -5.49 -1.45
CA ALA A 64 2.38 -5.67 -2.63
C ALA A 64 2.02 -4.61 -3.68
N LEU A 65 3.05 -4.03 -4.31
CA LEU A 65 2.92 -3.13 -5.45
C LEU A 65 3.39 -3.85 -6.72
N GLY A 66 2.57 -3.83 -7.76
CA GLY A 66 2.92 -4.39 -9.07
C GLY A 66 2.31 -3.60 -10.23
N LYS A 67 2.66 -3.94 -11.47
CA LYS A 67 2.07 -3.36 -12.69
C LYS A 67 1.30 -4.44 -13.43
N ILE A 68 0.15 -4.08 -14.02
CA ILE A 68 -0.67 -4.97 -14.87
C ILE A 68 -0.99 -4.23 -16.17
#